data_AF-F0SGR9-F1
#
_entry.id   AF-F0SGR9-F1
#
_cell.length_a   1.000
_cell.length_b   1.000
_cell.length_c   1.000
_cell.angle_alpha   90.00
_cell.angle_beta   90.00
_cell.angle_gamma   90.00
#
_symmetry.space_group_name_H-M   'P 1'
#
loop_
_entity.id
_entity.type
_entity.pdbx_description
1 polymer ?
#
loop_
_entity_poly.entity_id
_entity_poly.type
_entity_poly.pdbx_seq_one_letter_code
_entity_poly.pdbx_strand_id
1 'polypeptide(L)'
;MIALDVDIADVQYQLAVCMTRCTQSCASLDSFDDLTRTFRSNSLGALAAAVFPDSCHTRFSPNLLCRFQQFTTERQRLADDIATNPEAEYHRDQSLLIVNWEASLFDGAVVPETRGFIDDDYIPGWDSWLSIVPIHAEYGTHGLLCWVPQSLADKVDSAIRIDPACCMAWCYTAGQQLHHHPWGKGFMEH
;
A
#
# COMPACT_ATOMS: atom_id res chain seq x y z
N MET A 1 5.79 -15.53 -12.24
CA MET A 1 5.91 -15.30 -10.79
C MET A 1 7.27 -14.68 -10.55
N ILE A 2 7.32 -13.53 -9.88
CA ILE A 2 8.56 -12.77 -9.64
C ILE A 2 8.69 -12.59 -8.14
N ALA A 3 9.85 -12.93 -7.57
CA ALA A 3 10.13 -12.72 -6.16
C ALA A 3 10.48 -11.24 -5.91
N LEU A 4 9.99 -10.70 -4.79
CA LEU A 4 10.33 -9.39 -4.29
C LEU A 4 11.47 -9.52 -3.28
N ASP A 5 12.50 -8.68 -3.44
CA ASP A 5 13.62 -8.61 -2.50
C ASP A 5 13.24 -7.67 -1.35
N VAL A 6 12.66 -8.25 -0.30
CA VAL A 6 12.19 -7.52 0.88
C VAL A 6 12.37 -8.37 2.15
N ASP A 7 12.71 -7.70 3.25
CA ASP A 7 12.77 -8.34 4.57
C ASP A 7 11.35 -8.57 5.11
N ILE A 8 10.94 -9.83 5.22
CA ILE A 8 9.63 -10.22 5.74
C ILE A 8 9.40 -9.71 7.16
N ALA A 9 10.44 -9.70 7.99
CA ALA A 9 10.31 -9.22 9.37
C ALA A 9 9.97 -7.73 9.41
N ASP A 10 10.59 -6.93 8.53
CA ASP A 10 10.24 -5.52 8.38
C ASP A 10 8.81 -5.36 7.84
N VAL A 11 8.41 -6.10 6.80
CA VAL A 11 7.03 -6.03 6.26
C VAL A 11 5.98 -6.36 7.34
N GLN A 12 6.19 -7.45 8.08
CA GLN A 12 5.29 -7.84 9.16
C GLN A 12 5.24 -6.79 10.28
N TYR A 13 6.38 -6.17 10.61
CA TYR A 13 6.44 -5.09 11.58
C TYR A 13 5.68 -3.83 11.11
N GLN A 14 5.91 -3.38 9.88
CA GLN A 14 5.18 -2.25 9.28
C GLN A 14 3.68 -2.54 9.19
N LEU A 15 3.31 -3.77 8.85
CA LEU A 15 1.92 -4.22 8.80
C LEU A 15 1.26 -4.13 10.16
N ALA A 16 1.93 -4.59 11.22
CA ALA A 16 1.45 -4.48 12.59
C ALA A 16 1.20 -3.01 12.99
N VAL A 17 2.13 -2.12 12.64
CA VAL A 17 1.99 -0.67 12.85
C VAL A 17 0.77 -0.10 12.11
N CYS A 18 0.55 -0.48 10.85
CA CYS A 18 -0.61 -0.03 10.06
C CYS A 18 -1.94 -0.56 10.63
N MET A 19 -1.99 -1.85 10.96
CA MET A 19 -3.18 -2.52 11.50
C MET A 19 -3.60 -1.95 12.86
N THR A 20 -2.65 -1.53 13.71
CA THR A 20 -2.98 -0.96 15.03
C THR A 20 -3.90 0.23 14.88
N ARG A 21 -3.52 1.13 13.97
CA ARG A 21 -4.28 2.34 13.72
C ARG A 21 -5.65 1.97 13.17
N CYS A 22 -5.72 1.01 12.24
CA CYS A 22 -6.98 0.59 11.63
C CYS A 22 -7.96 -0.05 12.62
N THR A 23 -7.49 -0.96 13.46
CA THR A 23 -8.30 -1.67 14.47
C THR A 23 -8.81 -0.73 15.57
N GLN A 24 -7.99 0.20 16.05
CA GLN A 24 -8.40 1.21 17.03
C GLN A 24 -9.58 2.06 16.55
N SER A 25 -9.75 2.23 15.25
CA SER A 25 -10.84 3.05 14.71
C SER A 25 -11.98 2.26 14.09
N CYS A 26 -11.76 1.05 13.57
CA CYS A 26 -12.90 0.19 13.20
C CYS A 26 -13.80 -0.12 14.42
N ALA A 27 -13.25 -0.10 15.63
CA ALA A 27 -14.01 -0.22 16.88
C ALA A 27 -14.84 1.03 17.23
N SER A 28 -14.61 2.17 16.59
CA SER A 28 -15.20 3.46 16.99
C SER A 28 -15.99 4.20 15.91
N LEU A 29 -16.10 3.66 14.69
CA LEU A 29 -16.61 4.42 13.54
C LEU A 29 -17.87 3.80 12.91
N ASP A 30 -18.96 4.57 12.90
CA ASP A 30 -20.21 4.28 12.18
C ASP A 30 -20.11 4.62 10.66
N SER A 31 -19.01 5.27 10.21
CA SER A 31 -18.84 5.78 8.84
C SER A 31 -17.37 5.79 8.38
N PHE A 32 -17.16 5.57 7.08
CA PHE A 32 -15.85 5.59 6.42
C PHE A 32 -15.23 7.01 6.37
N ASP A 33 -16.05 8.07 6.40
CA ASP A 33 -15.57 9.47 6.40
C ASP A 33 -14.70 9.78 7.64
N ASP A 34 -15.00 9.11 8.74
CA ASP A 34 -14.35 9.30 10.02
C ASP A 34 -12.96 8.60 10.10
N LEU A 35 -12.70 7.61 9.23
CA LEU A 35 -11.37 7.00 9.06
C LEU A 35 -10.38 8.03 8.49
N THR A 36 -10.84 8.98 7.67
CA THR A 36 -9.92 9.96 7.05
C THR A 36 -9.44 11.04 8.02
N ARG A 37 -10.21 11.36 9.08
CA ARG A 37 -9.89 12.44 10.03
C ARG A 37 -9.06 12.00 11.23
N THR A 38 -9.32 10.81 11.77
CA THR A 38 -8.67 10.35 13.01
C THR A 38 -7.24 9.85 12.77
N PHE A 39 -6.95 9.35 11.57
CA PHE A 39 -5.68 8.70 11.23
C PHE A 39 -4.64 9.63 10.68
N ARG A 40 -5.11 10.71 10.04
CA ARG A 40 -4.28 11.61 9.26
C ARG A 40 -3.70 12.70 10.14
N SER A 41 -2.79 12.29 11.04
CA SER A 41 -1.94 13.26 11.76
C SER A 41 -1.36 14.22 10.74
N ASN A 42 -1.50 15.53 10.99
CA ASN A 42 -0.94 16.55 10.11
C ASN A 42 0.57 16.34 9.90
N SER A 43 1.30 15.81 10.90
CA SER A 43 2.72 15.49 10.77
C SER A 43 2.97 14.33 9.79
N LEU A 44 2.20 13.25 9.88
CA LEU A 44 2.34 12.10 8.98
C LEU A 44 1.87 12.43 7.57
N GLY A 45 0.78 13.19 7.43
CA GLY A 45 0.31 13.67 6.13
C GLY A 45 1.36 14.53 5.44
N ALA A 46 2.02 15.43 6.17
CA ALA A 46 3.11 16.25 5.63
C ALA A 46 4.33 15.41 5.21
N LEU A 47 4.71 14.41 6.00
CA LEU A 47 5.80 13.49 5.65
C LEU A 47 5.45 12.62 4.44
N ALA A 48 4.24 12.08 4.38
CA ALA A 48 3.74 11.30 3.25
C ALA A 48 3.72 12.12 1.96
N ALA A 49 3.21 13.35 2.01
CA ALA A 49 3.23 14.29 0.89
C ALA A 49 4.66 14.62 0.44
N ALA A 50 5.65 14.60 1.35
CA ALA A 50 7.04 14.78 0.97
C ALA A 50 7.62 13.57 0.23
N VAL A 51 7.13 12.34 0.47
CA VAL A 51 7.58 11.15 -0.27
C VAL A 51 7.25 11.28 -1.75
N PHE A 52 6.00 11.64 -2.07
CA PHE A 52 5.50 11.82 -3.43
C PHE A 52 5.05 13.27 -3.67
N PRO A 53 5.98 14.23 -3.75
CA PRO A 53 5.64 15.66 -3.87
C PRO A 53 4.93 15.99 -5.18
N ASP A 54 5.24 15.24 -6.24
CA ASP A 54 4.62 15.33 -7.56
C ASP A 54 3.77 14.08 -7.84
N SER A 55 3.31 13.42 -6.77
CA SER A 55 2.56 12.17 -6.81
C SER A 55 3.27 11.11 -7.65
N CYS A 56 2.58 10.53 -8.61
CA CYS A 56 3.07 9.58 -9.59
C CYS A 56 4.23 10.04 -10.50
N HIS A 57 4.39 11.35 -10.73
CA HIS A 57 5.52 11.89 -11.50
C HIS A 57 6.81 11.88 -10.69
N THR A 58 6.73 11.56 -9.39
CA THR A 58 7.88 11.41 -8.53
C THR A 58 8.71 10.21 -8.98
N ARG A 59 9.84 10.50 -9.61
CA ARG A 59 10.81 9.47 -10.00
C ARG A 59 11.48 8.88 -8.77
N PHE A 60 11.79 7.60 -8.86
CA PHE A 60 12.63 6.96 -7.85
C PHE A 60 13.96 7.72 -7.67
N SER A 61 14.34 7.97 -6.42
CA SER A 61 15.62 8.61 -6.08
C SER A 61 16.04 8.27 -4.64
N PRO A 62 17.33 8.41 -4.28
CA PRO A 62 17.78 8.25 -2.90
C PRO A 62 17.07 9.21 -1.93
N ASN A 63 16.70 10.40 -2.39
CA ASN A 63 15.94 11.36 -1.58
C ASN A 63 14.51 10.86 -1.29
N LEU A 64 13.86 10.21 -2.25
CA LEU A 64 12.55 9.57 -2.05
C LEU A 64 12.63 8.52 -0.94
N LEU A 65 13.63 7.62 -1.01
CA LEU A 65 13.85 6.62 0.04
C LEU A 65 14.11 7.24 1.41
N CYS A 66 14.92 8.30 1.48
CA CYS A 66 15.18 9.02 2.73
C CYS A 66 13.88 9.60 3.34
N ARG A 67 13.02 10.19 2.50
CA ARG A 67 11.72 10.72 2.95
C ARG A 67 10.76 9.60 3.36
N PHE A 68 10.74 8.48 2.64
CA PHE A 68 9.94 7.31 3.01
C PHE A 68 10.39 6.76 4.37
N GLN A 69 11.70 6.67 4.61
CA GLN A 69 12.26 6.29 5.91
C GLN A 69 11.80 7.24 7.02
N GLN A 70 11.91 8.55 6.81
CA GLN A 70 11.42 9.55 7.78
C GLN A 70 9.93 9.37 8.10
N PHE A 71 9.10 9.16 7.06
CA PHE A 71 7.68 8.86 7.22
C PHE A 71 7.45 7.60 8.07
N THR A 72 8.12 6.49 7.75
CA THR A 72 7.97 5.22 8.49
C THR A 72 8.46 5.33 9.94
N THR A 73 9.58 6.02 10.19
CA THR A 73 10.11 6.26 11.54
C THR A 73 9.14 7.07 12.39
N GLU A 74 8.58 8.16 11.85
CA GLU A 74 7.59 8.95 12.58
C GLU A 74 6.30 8.16 12.82
N ARG A 75 5.88 7.34 11.86
CA ARG A 75 4.71 6.46 12.02
C ARG A 75 4.91 5.45 13.13
N GLN A 76 6.07 4.80 13.18
CA GLN A 76 6.45 3.87 14.25
C GLN A 76 6.50 4.58 15.61
N ARG A 77 7.08 5.78 15.67
CA ARG A 77 7.14 6.59 16.90
C ARG A 77 5.75 6.93 17.45
N LEU A 78 4.75 7.04 16.58
CA LEU A 78 3.35 7.33 16.92
C LEU A 78 2.49 6.07 17.11
N ALA A 79 3.07 4.87 17.02
CA ALA A 79 2.38 3.63 17.31
C ALA A 79 2.52 3.33 18.81
N ASP A 80 1.50 3.69 19.59
CA ASP A 80 1.54 3.55 21.06
C ASP A 80 1.42 2.08 21.51
N ASP A 81 0.53 1.32 20.85
CA ASP A 81 0.41 -0.14 20.97
C ASP A 81 0.59 -0.75 19.58
N ILE A 82 1.00 -2.02 19.48
CA ILE A 82 1.11 -2.74 18.19
C ILE A 82 -0.01 -3.76 18.11
N ALA A 83 -0.69 -3.83 16.96
CA ALA A 83 -1.78 -4.75 16.69
C ALA A 83 -1.36 -6.19 16.92
N THR A 84 -2.33 -6.98 17.39
CA THR A 84 -2.15 -8.42 17.51
C THR A 84 -2.33 -9.07 16.14
N ASN A 85 -1.49 -10.06 15.86
CA ASN A 85 -1.57 -10.96 14.70
C ASN A 85 -1.24 -10.39 13.28
N PRO A 86 -0.13 -9.65 13.09
CA PRO A 86 0.31 -9.24 11.75
C PRO A 86 0.69 -10.43 10.86
N GLU A 87 1.08 -11.57 11.44
CA GLU A 87 1.44 -12.77 10.70
C GLU A 87 0.23 -13.37 9.94
N ALA A 88 -0.94 -13.47 10.59
CA ALA A 88 -2.13 -13.97 9.90
C ALA A 88 -2.57 -13.03 8.76
N GLU A 89 -2.46 -11.72 8.96
CA GLU A 89 -2.78 -10.74 7.92
C GLU A 89 -1.77 -10.79 6.77
N TYR A 90 -0.47 -10.95 7.08
CA TYR A 90 0.59 -11.11 6.08
C TYR A 90 0.36 -12.33 5.17
N HIS A 91 -0.19 -13.41 5.71
CA HIS A 91 -0.49 -14.64 4.96
C HIS A 91 -1.91 -14.68 4.37
N ARG A 92 -2.74 -13.67 4.62
CA ARG A 92 -4.10 -13.60 4.08
C ARG A 92 -4.04 -13.25 2.59
N ASP A 93 -4.81 -13.98 1.79
CA ASP A 93 -4.98 -13.63 0.38
C ASP A 93 -5.51 -12.20 0.23
N GLN A 94 -5.02 -11.48 -0.77
CA GLN A 94 -5.41 -10.09 -1.06
C GLN A 94 -5.21 -9.15 0.15
N SER A 95 -4.15 -9.34 0.92
CA SER A 95 -3.76 -8.42 2.01
C SER A 95 -2.65 -7.47 1.60
N LEU A 96 -1.84 -7.83 0.61
CA LEU A 96 -0.68 -7.04 0.17
C LEU A 96 -0.82 -6.69 -1.30
N LEU A 97 -0.72 -5.40 -1.61
CA LEU A 97 -0.76 -4.83 -2.95
C LEU A 97 0.60 -4.25 -3.27
N ILE A 98 1.09 -4.44 -4.49
CA ILE A 98 2.23 -3.68 -5.01
C ILE A 98 1.78 -2.76 -6.13
N VAL A 99 2.25 -1.50 -6.08
CA VAL A 99 1.94 -0.46 -7.05
C VAL A 99 3.22 0.06 -7.70
N ASN A 100 3.30 -0.04 -9.01
CA ASN A 100 4.32 0.59 -9.84
C ASN A 100 3.87 2.01 -10.19
N TRP A 101 4.07 2.96 -9.28
CA TRP A 101 3.55 4.32 -9.44
C TRP A 101 4.12 5.05 -10.67
N GLU A 102 5.33 4.69 -11.12
CA GLU A 102 5.96 5.28 -12.31
C GLU A 102 5.27 4.85 -13.62
N ALA A 103 4.48 3.78 -13.59
CA ALA A 103 3.72 3.27 -14.75
C ALA A 103 2.28 3.77 -14.82
N SER A 104 1.77 4.43 -13.77
CA SER A 104 0.37 4.87 -13.70
C SER A 104 0.02 5.91 -14.79
N LEU A 105 -1.27 5.98 -15.16
CA LEU A 105 -1.79 6.86 -16.21
C LEU A 105 -2.57 8.08 -15.69
N PHE A 106 -2.81 8.16 -14.37
CA PHE A 106 -3.40 9.32 -13.69
C PHE A 106 -4.80 9.69 -14.19
N ASP A 107 -5.55 8.68 -14.66
CA ASP A 107 -6.89 8.89 -15.21
C ASP A 107 -8.01 8.86 -14.16
N GLY A 108 -7.67 8.52 -12.91
CA GLY A 108 -8.59 8.40 -11.79
C GLY A 108 -9.73 7.40 -11.97
N ALA A 109 -9.64 6.46 -12.91
CA ALA A 109 -10.69 5.48 -13.17
C ALA A 109 -11.01 4.60 -11.94
N VAL A 110 -10.03 4.40 -11.06
CA VAL A 110 -10.13 3.54 -9.87
C VAL A 110 -10.73 4.23 -8.63
N VAL A 111 -10.83 5.57 -8.64
CA VAL A 111 -11.30 6.33 -7.46
C VAL A 111 -12.74 5.97 -7.06
N PRO A 112 -13.73 5.93 -7.99
CA PRO A 112 -15.10 5.58 -7.62
C PRO A 112 -15.23 4.14 -7.12
N GLU A 113 -14.46 3.22 -7.71
CA GLU A 113 -14.51 1.78 -7.40
C GLU A 113 -14.00 1.50 -5.97
N THR A 114 -12.88 2.15 -5.64
CA THR A 114 -12.19 2.00 -4.35
C THR A 114 -12.71 2.92 -3.26
N ARG A 115 -13.68 3.79 -3.57
CA ARG A 115 -14.21 4.83 -2.67
C ARG A 115 -13.10 5.75 -2.12
N GLY A 116 -12.12 6.07 -2.96
CA GLY A 116 -10.98 6.92 -2.60
C GLY A 116 -9.92 6.26 -1.72
N PHE A 117 -9.94 4.93 -1.55
CA PHE A 117 -8.79 4.23 -0.97
C PHE A 117 -7.55 4.32 -1.87
N ILE A 118 -7.75 4.26 -3.19
CA ILE A 118 -6.74 4.58 -4.21
C ILE A 118 -7.14 5.92 -4.83
N ASP A 119 -6.17 6.83 -4.93
CA ASP A 119 -6.38 8.17 -5.49
C ASP A 119 -6.36 8.18 -7.03
N ASP A 120 -6.44 9.38 -7.62
CA ASP A 120 -6.43 9.57 -9.06
C ASP A 120 -5.09 9.25 -9.73
N ASP A 121 -4.02 9.20 -8.94
CA ASP A 121 -2.67 8.84 -9.36
C ASP A 121 -2.36 7.35 -9.20
N TYR A 122 -3.34 6.53 -8.81
CA TYR A 122 -3.23 5.11 -8.51
C TYR A 122 -2.40 4.82 -7.25
N ILE A 123 -2.22 5.79 -6.37
CA ILE A 123 -1.50 5.64 -5.12
C ILE A 123 -2.51 5.31 -4.00
N PRO A 124 -2.36 4.16 -3.30
CA PRO A 124 -3.17 3.87 -2.13
C PRO A 124 -2.93 4.91 -1.02
N GLY A 125 -3.92 5.12 -0.16
CA GLY A 125 -3.79 6.00 1.00
C GLY A 125 -2.52 5.72 1.81
N TRP A 126 -1.80 6.77 2.22
CA TRP A 126 -0.48 6.64 2.85
C TRP A 126 -0.45 5.85 4.15
N ASP A 127 -1.60 5.69 4.80
CA ASP A 127 -1.82 4.85 5.96
C ASP A 127 -1.66 3.35 5.66
N SER A 128 -1.64 2.96 4.38
CA SER A 128 -1.39 1.59 3.93
C SER A 128 0.07 1.29 3.56
N TRP A 129 0.94 2.28 3.39
CA TRP A 129 2.27 2.08 2.81
C TRP A 129 3.19 1.28 3.73
N LEU A 130 3.75 0.17 3.26
CA LEU A 130 4.63 -0.68 4.06
C LEU A 130 6.10 -0.44 3.70
N SER A 131 6.45 -0.53 2.42
CA SER A 131 7.83 -0.46 1.96
C SER A 131 7.92 -0.01 0.49
N ILE A 132 9.10 0.43 0.08
CA ILE A 132 9.47 0.62 -1.32
C ILE A 132 10.40 -0.52 -1.69
N VAL A 133 9.99 -1.35 -2.64
CA VAL A 133 10.69 -2.59 -3.00
C VAL A 133 11.13 -2.55 -4.45
N PRO A 134 12.27 -3.16 -4.81
CA PRO A 134 12.66 -3.30 -6.21
C PRO A 134 11.66 -4.20 -6.95
N ILE A 135 11.35 -3.85 -8.20
CA ILE A 135 10.46 -4.62 -9.07
C ILE A 135 11.10 -4.88 -10.43
N HIS A 136 10.60 -5.90 -11.12
CA HIS A 136 10.95 -6.17 -12.51
C HIS A 136 9.71 -5.89 -13.38
N ALA A 137 9.66 -4.67 -13.91
CA ALA A 137 8.58 -4.20 -14.77
C ALA A 137 9.13 -3.53 -16.03
N GLU A 138 8.28 -3.30 -17.03
CA GLU A 138 8.67 -2.60 -18.26
C GLU A 138 9.00 -1.12 -17.99
N TYR A 139 8.27 -0.51 -17.06
CA TYR A 139 8.43 0.87 -16.63
C TYR A 139 8.73 0.90 -15.13
N GLY A 140 9.61 1.80 -14.70
CA GLY A 140 10.01 1.91 -13.29
C GLY A 140 10.94 0.79 -12.81
N THR A 141 11.54 1.01 -11.66
CA THR A 141 12.46 0.03 -11.02
C THR A 141 12.03 -0.35 -9.61
N HIS A 142 11.06 0.38 -9.05
CA HIS A 142 10.59 0.20 -7.69
C HIS A 142 9.06 0.24 -7.64
N GLY A 143 8.50 -0.49 -6.69
CA GLY A 143 7.07 -0.53 -6.40
C GLY A 143 6.81 -0.17 -4.94
N LEU A 144 5.64 0.42 -4.70
CA LEU A 144 5.15 0.74 -3.38
C LEU A 144 4.35 -0.45 -2.88
N LEU A 145 4.84 -1.10 -1.85
CA LEU A 145 4.15 -2.21 -1.17
C LEU A 145 3.17 -1.61 -0.16
N CYS A 146 1.90 -1.98 -0.27
CA CYS A 146 0.80 -1.49 0.55
C CYS A 146 0.03 -2.63 1.19
N TRP A 147 -0.55 -2.37 2.35
CA TRP A 147 -1.54 -3.23 2.98
C TRP A 147 -2.96 -2.88 2.50
N VAL A 148 -3.78 -3.90 2.25
CA VAL A 148 -5.20 -3.76 1.91
C VAL A 148 -6.04 -4.41 3.01
N PRO A 149 -6.86 -3.63 3.75
CA PRO A 149 -7.81 -4.19 4.69
C PRO A 149 -8.78 -5.16 4.01
N GLN A 150 -9.16 -6.24 4.71
CA GLN A 150 -10.07 -7.26 4.16
C GLN A 150 -11.37 -6.69 3.59
N SER A 151 -11.93 -5.64 4.21
CA SER A 151 -13.16 -4.97 3.75
C SER A 151 -13.02 -4.22 2.42
N LEU A 152 -11.79 -4.00 1.95
CA LEU A 152 -11.47 -3.32 0.69
C LEU A 152 -10.92 -4.28 -0.37
N ALA A 153 -10.69 -5.55 -0.04
CA ALA A 153 -10.07 -6.53 -0.96
C ALA A 153 -10.82 -6.61 -2.30
N ASP A 154 -12.14 -6.82 -2.29
CA ASP A 154 -12.94 -6.91 -3.52
C ASP A 154 -12.89 -5.62 -4.36
N LYS A 155 -12.79 -4.46 -3.70
CA LYS A 155 -12.72 -3.14 -4.37
C LYS A 155 -11.38 -2.93 -5.05
N VAL A 156 -10.30 -3.30 -4.37
CA VAL A 156 -8.94 -3.24 -4.94
C VAL A 156 -8.81 -4.27 -6.07
N ASP A 157 -9.40 -5.45 -5.93
CA ASP A 157 -9.41 -6.46 -6.99
C ASP A 157 -10.14 -5.97 -8.25
N SER A 158 -11.27 -5.27 -8.08
CA SER A 158 -11.92 -4.55 -9.18
C SER A 158 -11.06 -3.44 -9.77
N ALA A 159 -10.38 -2.66 -8.93
CA ALA A 159 -9.48 -1.59 -9.39
C ALA A 159 -8.34 -2.14 -10.27
N ILE A 160 -7.73 -3.26 -9.88
CA ILE A 160 -6.68 -3.94 -10.68
C ILE A 160 -7.21 -4.34 -12.07
N ARG A 161 -8.46 -4.82 -12.15
CA ARG A 161 -9.06 -5.25 -13.44
C ARG A 161 -9.36 -4.10 -14.40
N ILE A 162 -9.67 -2.92 -13.86
CA ILE A 162 -10.03 -1.75 -14.68
C ILE A 162 -8.85 -0.83 -14.96
N ASP A 163 -7.70 -1.08 -14.31
CA ASP A 163 -6.46 -0.32 -14.47
C ASP A 163 -5.87 -0.51 -15.88
N PRO A 164 -5.96 0.49 -16.76
CA PRO A 164 -5.44 0.39 -18.12
C PRO A 164 -3.90 0.41 -18.16
N ALA A 165 -3.25 0.89 -17.10
CA ALA A 165 -1.81 0.95 -16.99
C ALA A 165 -1.20 -0.39 -16.53
N CYS A 166 -2.03 -1.28 -15.96
CA CYS A 166 -1.58 -2.51 -15.31
C CYS A 166 -0.45 -2.23 -14.29
N CYS A 167 -0.55 -1.13 -13.54
CA CYS A 167 0.47 -0.71 -12.59
C CYS A 167 0.30 -1.36 -11.21
N MET A 168 -0.76 -2.14 -10.99
CA MET A 168 -1.05 -2.80 -9.72
C MET A 168 -1.02 -4.33 -9.84
N ALA A 169 -0.59 -4.99 -8.76
CA ALA A 169 -0.65 -6.44 -8.63
C ALA A 169 -0.83 -6.87 -7.17
N TRP A 170 -1.60 -7.94 -6.96
CA TRP A 170 -1.64 -8.62 -5.67
C TRP A 170 -0.30 -9.31 -5.37
N CYS A 171 0.09 -9.29 -4.10
CA CYS A 171 1.21 -10.05 -3.58
C CYS A 171 0.74 -11.28 -2.79
N TYR A 172 1.57 -12.31 -2.77
CA TYR A 172 1.34 -13.55 -2.03
C TYR A 172 2.64 -14.11 -1.49
N THR A 173 2.55 -14.93 -0.45
CA THR A 173 3.71 -15.55 0.19
C THR A 173 3.89 -16.98 -0.30
N ALA A 174 5.12 -17.36 -0.67
CA ALA A 174 5.49 -18.76 -0.91
C ALA A 174 6.69 -19.11 -0.01
N GLY A 175 6.40 -19.71 1.15
CA GLY A 175 7.42 -19.93 2.19
C GLY A 175 7.88 -18.60 2.80
N GLN A 176 9.19 -18.33 2.76
CA GLN A 176 9.81 -17.09 3.26
C GLN A 176 10.13 -16.10 2.13
N GLN A 177 9.39 -16.14 1.03
CA GLN A 177 9.51 -15.15 -0.05
C GLN A 177 8.15 -14.53 -0.35
N LEU A 178 8.18 -13.22 -0.59
CA LEU A 178 7.05 -12.48 -1.11
C LEU A 178 7.14 -12.48 -2.64
N HIS A 179 6.03 -12.79 -3.29
CA HIS A 179 5.88 -12.76 -4.74
C HIS A 179 4.72 -11.86 -5.10
N HIS A 180 4.65 -11.47 -6.37
CA HIS A 180 3.47 -10.82 -6.92
C HIS A 180 2.91 -11.59 -8.11
N HIS A 181 1.60 -11.47 -8.27
CA HIS A 181 0.87 -11.94 -9.45
C HIS A 181 1.26 -11.10 -10.68
N PRO A 182 0.98 -11.57 -11.91
CA PRO A 182 1.17 -10.75 -13.09
C PRO A 182 0.41 -9.42 -12.97
N TRP A 183 1.06 -8.35 -13.40
CA TRP A 183 0.49 -7.01 -13.48
C TRP A 183 -0.87 -6.98 -14.20
N GLY A 184 -1.83 -6.22 -13.65
CA GLY A 184 -3.16 -6.04 -14.25
C GLY A 184 -4.09 -7.26 -14.18
N LYS A 185 -3.68 -8.35 -13.52
CA LYS A 185 -4.53 -9.52 -13.31
C LYS A 185 -5.16 -9.51 -11.92
N GLY A 186 -6.49 -9.62 -11.89
CA GLY A 186 -7.22 -9.86 -10.64
C GLY A 186 -6.91 -11.25 -10.07
N PHE A 187 -7.28 -11.47 -8.80
CA PHE A 187 -6.94 -12.67 -8.04
C PHE A 187 -7.49 -13.98 -8.63
N MET A 188 -8.62 -13.93 -9.35
CA MET A 188 -9.32 -15.11 -9.87
C MET A 188 -8.86 -15.59 -11.26
N GLU A 189 -7.80 -15.00 -11.84
CA GLU A 189 -7.33 -15.31 -13.20
C GLU A 189 -6.07 -16.20 -13.26
N HIS A 190 -5.85 -17.05 -12.25
CA HIS A 190 -4.72 -17.98 -12.14
C HIS A 190 -5.04 -19.41 -12.59
#